data_AF-A0A7H0VD30-F1
#
_entry.id   AF-A0A7H0VD30-F1
#
_cell.length_a   1.000
_cell.length_b   1.000
_cell.length_c   1.000
_cell.angle_alpha   90.00
_cell.angle_beta   90.00
_cell.angle_gamma   90.00
#
_symmetry.space_group_name_H-M   'P 1'
#
loop_
_entity.id
_entity.type
_entity.pdbx_description
1 polymer ?
#
loop_
_entity_poly.entity_id
_entity_poly.type
_entity_poly.pdbx_seq_one_letter_code
_entity_poly.pdbx_strand_id
1 'polypeptide(L)'
;MNYYSSTDSCWHQLWVGGDGTILDLSGGLEKGAMVLRSPTFKAKTGKMLQHQIHWIPQADSTLIQHWQLIDEKGQALQSLFYGVYHPKN
;
A
#
# COMPACT_ATOMS: atom_id res chain seq x y z
N MET A 1 9.69 -8.31 -2.57
CA MET A 1 10.70 -8.21 -1.48
C MET A 1 10.18 -7.24 -0.42
N ASN A 2 10.43 -7.49 0.86
CA ASN A 2 10.07 -6.60 1.96
C ASN A 2 11.30 -6.32 2.81
N TYR A 3 11.60 -5.05 3.11
CA TYR A 3 12.73 -4.70 3.96
C TYR A 3 12.50 -3.35 4.64
N TYR A 4 13.18 -3.13 5.77
CA TYR A 4 13.30 -1.82 6.38
C TYR A 4 14.61 -1.18 5.93
N SER A 5 14.57 0.07 5.50
CA SER A 5 15.73 0.88 5.16
C SER A 5 15.97 1.90 6.25
N SER A 6 17.13 1.82 6.91
CA SER A 6 17.53 2.81 7.91
C SER A 6 17.91 4.16 7.29
N THR A 7 18.24 4.20 5.99
CA THR A 7 18.66 5.42 5.28
C THR A 7 17.54 6.46 5.19
N ASP A 8 16.31 6.01 4.95
CA ASP A 8 15.12 6.84 4.87
C ASP A 8 14.10 6.54 5.98
N SER A 9 14.43 5.62 6.88
CA SER A 9 13.60 5.18 8.00
C SER A 9 12.22 4.65 7.56
N CYS A 10 12.17 4.03 6.38
CA CYS A 10 10.96 3.51 5.77
C CYS A 10 11.00 2.00 5.63
N TRP A 11 9.82 1.39 5.71
CA TRP A 11 9.58 0.08 5.12
C TRP A 11 9.42 0.22 3.62
N HIS A 12 10.03 -0.71 2.90
CA HIS A 12 9.97 -0.83 1.45
C HIS A 12 9.40 -2.17 1.06
N GLN A 13 8.52 -2.16 0.07
CA GLN A 13 7.91 -3.36 -0.48
C GLN A 13 7.86 -3.27 -2.01
N LEU A 14 8.51 -4.23 -2.66
CA LEU A 14 8.57 -4.35 -4.10
C LEU A 14 7.77 -5.57 -4.58
N TRP A 15 6.81 -5.34 -5.48
CA TRP A 15 6.09 -6.38 -6.20
C TRP A 15 6.47 -6.34 -7.68
N VAL A 16 6.67 -7.53 -8.25
CA VAL A 16 6.91 -7.70 -9.69
C VAL A 16 5.78 -8.58 -10.23
N GLY A 17 4.93 -7.99 -11.06
CA GLY A 17 3.85 -8.68 -11.76
C GLY A 17 4.40 -9.63 -12.83
N GLY A 18 3.61 -10.64 -13.19
CA GLY A 18 3.99 -11.60 -14.25
C GLY A 18 4.13 -10.97 -15.64
N ASP A 19 3.58 -9.77 -15.84
CA ASP A 19 3.71 -8.92 -17.02
C ASP A 19 4.93 -7.99 -16.97
N GLY A 20 5.74 -8.07 -15.91
CA GLY A 20 6.88 -7.19 -15.68
C GLY A 20 6.52 -5.85 -15.02
N THR A 21 5.26 -5.63 -14.64
CA THR A 21 4.87 -4.42 -13.90
C THR A 21 5.55 -4.40 -12.54
N ILE A 22 6.17 -3.27 -12.19
CA ILE A 22 6.80 -3.06 -10.88
C ILE A 22 5.93 -2.14 -10.05
N LEU A 23 5.56 -2.60 -8.85
CA LEU A 23 4.97 -1.76 -7.82
C LEU A 23 5.98 -1.63 -6.69
N ASP A 24 6.59 -0.44 -6.62
CA ASP A 24 7.53 -0.04 -5.58
C ASP A 24 6.79 0.83 -4.56
N LEU A 25 6.80 0.40 -3.30
CA LEU A 25 6.06 1.00 -2.21
C LEU A 25 7.02 1.32 -1.06
N SER A 26 6.83 2.48 -0.46
CA SER A 26 7.52 2.83 0.78
C SER A 26 6.61 3.54 1.77
N GLY A 27 6.97 3.50 3.05
CA GLY A 27 6.20 4.15 4.12
C GLY A 27 6.48 3.55 5.49
N GLY A 28 5.49 3.60 6.38
CA GLY A 28 5.69 3.22 7.77
C GLY A 28 4.39 3.15 8.58
N LEU A 29 4.53 3.11 9.90
CA LEU A 29 3.40 3.09 10.80
C LEU A 29 2.76 4.49 10.92
N GLU A 30 1.49 4.60 10.54
CA GLU A 30 0.66 5.78 10.72
C GLU A 30 -0.57 5.40 11.55
N LYS A 31 -0.74 6.01 12.73
CA LYS A 31 -1.90 5.80 13.61
C LYS A 31 -2.21 4.32 13.91
N GLY A 32 -1.17 3.50 14.06
CA GLY A 32 -1.30 2.06 14.37
C GLY A 32 -1.54 1.15 13.17
N ALA A 33 -1.61 1.68 11.94
CA ALA A 33 -1.64 0.91 10.71
C ALA A 33 -0.31 1.05 9.95
N MET A 34 0.14 0.01 9.27
CA MET A 34 1.22 0.14 8.30
C MET A 34 0.65 0.74 7.02
N VAL A 35 1.24 1.83 6.53
CA VAL A 35 0.79 2.52 5.32
C VAL A 35 1.96 2.68 4.38
N LEU A 36 1.88 2.03 3.22
CA LEU A 36 2.88 2.13 2.17
C LEU A 36 2.26 2.74 0.91
N ARG A 37 3.02 3.61 0.24
CA ARG A 37 2.59 4.31 -0.97
C ARG A 37 3.63 4.21 -2.08
N SER A 38 3.18 4.21 -3.32
CA SER A 38 4.09 4.31 -4.48
C SER A 38 4.49 5.75 -4.74
N PRO A 39 5.48 6.02 -5.62
CA PRO A 39 5.56 7.30 -6.29
C PRO A 39 4.26 7.61 -7.06
N THR A 40 3.97 8.89 -7.27
CA THR A 40 2.84 9.32 -8.10
C THR A 40 3.10 9.00 -9.56
N PHE A 41 2.08 8.56 -10.29
CA PHE A 41 2.16 8.28 -11.72
C PHE A 41 0.97 8.88 -12.48
N LYS A 42 1.18 9.16 -13.77
CA LYS A 42 0.13 9.72 -14.63
C LYS A 42 -0.74 8.60 -15.20
N ALA A 43 -2.02 8.61 -14.86
CA ALA A 43 -3.00 7.72 -15.46
C ALA A 43 -3.26 8.07 -16.94
N LYS A 44 -3.86 7.12 -17.68
CA LYS A 44 -4.26 7.33 -19.09
C LYS A 44 -5.18 8.54 -19.29
N THR A 45 -5.97 8.89 -18.27
CA THR A 45 -6.86 10.06 -18.25
C THR A 45 -6.12 11.39 -18.05
N GLY A 46 -4.82 11.36 -17.80
CA GLY A 46 -3.98 12.51 -17.52
C GLY A 46 -3.92 12.92 -16.04
N LYS A 47 -4.72 12.31 -15.17
CA LYS A 47 -4.69 12.55 -13.72
C LYS A 47 -3.46 11.91 -13.08
N MET A 48 -2.88 12.57 -12.10
CA MET A 48 -1.83 12.02 -11.26
C MET A 48 -2.45 11.18 -10.14
N LEU A 49 -2.01 9.94 -10.01
CA LEU A 49 -2.53 8.95 -9.06
C LEU A 49 -1.39 8.32 -8.28
N GLN A 50 -1.73 7.65 -7.20
CA GLN A 50 -0.78 6.95 -6.34
C GLN A 50 -1.40 5.65 -5.82
N HIS A 51 -0.62 4.58 -5.74
CA HIS A 51 -1.04 3.38 -5.02
C HIS A 51 -0.82 3.59 -3.52
N GLN A 52 -1.77 3.16 -2.70
CA GLN A 52 -1.68 3.17 -1.24
C GLN A 52 -2.18 1.84 -0.69
N ILE A 53 -1.39 1.20 0.17
CA ILE A 53 -1.79 -0.03 0.85
C ILE A 53 -1.73 0.19 2.36
N HIS A 54 -2.85 -0.09 3.01
CA HIS A 54 -2.96 -0.14 4.46
C HIS A 54 -2.97 -1.58 4.95
N TRP A 55 -2.22 -1.86 6.01
CA TRP A 55 -2.42 -3.04 6.85
C TRP A 55 -2.90 -2.58 8.22
N ILE A 56 -4.16 -2.89 8.53
CA ILE A 56 -4.90 -2.36 9.68
C ILE A 56 -5.21 -3.50 10.64
N PRO A 57 -4.53 -3.58 11.80
CA PRO A 57 -4.88 -4.57 12.82
C PRO A 57 -6.26 -4.27 13.39
N GLN A 58 -7.06 -5.31 13.58
CA GLN A 58 -8.40 -5.22 14.18
C GLN A 58 -8.39 -5.72 15.63
N ALA A 59 -9.42 -5.34 16.38
CA ALA A 59 -9.57 -5.73 17.79
C ALA A 59 -9.75 -7.25 17.98
N ASP A 60 -10.28 -7.96 16.99
CA ASP A 60 -10.50 -9.41 16.97
C ASP A 60 -9.26 -10.20 16.50
N SER A 61 -8.09 -9.57 16.47
CA SER A 61 -6.82 -10.13 15.97
C SER A 61 -6.79 -10.44 14.48
N THR A 62 -7.81 -10.04 13.70
CA THR A 62 -7.73 -10.05 12.25
C THR A 62 -6.87 -8.89 11.73
N LEU A 63 -6.37 -9.03 10.50
CA LEU A 63 -5.61 -7.99 9.81
C LEU A 63 -6.28 -7.67 8.48
N ILE A 64 -6.63 -6.41 8.27
CA ILE A 64 -7.17 -5.95 6.99
C ILE A 64 -6.02 -5.45 6.12
N GLN A 65 -5.94 -5.92 4.88
CA GLN A 65 -5.14 -5.29 3.84
C GLN A 65 -6.05 -4.56 2.86
N HIS A 66 -5.90 -3.24 2.77
CA HIS A 66 -6.69 -2.41 1.86
C HIS A 66 -5.77 -1.69 0.88
N TRP A 67 -5.76 -2.15 -0.37
CA TRP A 67 -5.05 -1.50 -1.46
C TRP A 67 -5.99 -0.61 -2.25
N GLN A 68 -5.64 0.66 -2.34
CA GLN A 68 -6.40 1.70 -3.01
C GLN A 68 -5.55 2.44 -4.04
N LEU A 69 -6.25 2.99 -5.03
CA LEU A 69 -5.75 4.05 -5.90
C LEU A 69 -6.29 5.38 -5.37
N ILE A 70 -5.40 6.30 -5.03
CA ILE A 70 -5.73 7.61 -4.50
C ILE A 70 -5.30 8.70 -5.49
N ASP A 71 -5.93 9.87 -5.41
CA ASP A 71 -5.47 11.08 -6.11
C ASP A 71 -4.41 11.86 -5.32
N GLU A 72 -3.91 12.96 -5.89
CA GLU A 72 -2.92 13.84 -5.26
C GLU A 72 -3.40 14.48 -3.94
N LYS A 73 -4.70 14.47 -3.67
CA LYS A 73 -5.30 14.98 -2.43
C LYS A 73 -5.47 13.89 -1.38
N GLY A 74 -5.04 12.66 -1.68
CA GLY A 74 -5.23 11.49 -0.82
C GLY A 74 -6.66 10.94 -0.85
N GLN A 75 -7.51 11.39 -1.77
CA GLN A 75 -8.86 10.87 -1.89
C GLN A 75 -8.83 9.51 -2.58
N ALA A 76 -9.40 8.50 -1.92
CA ALA A 76 -9.58 7.18 -2.50
C ALA A 76 -10.54 7.23 -3.69
N LEU A 77 -10.04 6.87 -4.87
CA LEU A 77 -10.81 6.79 -6.10
C LEU A 77 -11.32 5.37 -6.34
N GLN A 78 -10.53 4.36 -5.97
CA GLN A 78 -10.85 2.96 -6.21
C GLN A 78 -10.18 2.06 -5.17
N SER A 79 -10.92 1.04 -4.70
CA SER A 79 -10.35 -0.10 -4.00
C SER A 79 -9.92 -1.16 -5.01
N LEU A 80 -8.63 -1.46 -5.07
CA LEU A 80 -8.06 -2.47 -5.96
C LEU A 80 -8.06 -3.86 -5.31
N PHE A 81 -7.86 -3.91 -4.00
CA PHE A 81 -7.91 -5.14 -3.23
C PHE A 81 -8.35 -4.86 -1.79
N TYR A 82 -9.17 -5.75 -1.23
CA TYR A 82 -9.58 -5.73 0.16
C TYR A 82 -9.55 -7.15 0.71
N GLY A 83 -8.56 -7.43 1.56
CA GLY A 83 -8.34 -8.75 2.16
C GLY A 83 -8.49 -8.70 3.67
N VAL A 84 -9.06 -9.75 4.25
CA VAL A 84 -9.13 -9.95 5.70
C VAL A 84 -8.38 -11.23 6.05
N TYR A 85 -7.29 -11.09 6.78
CA TYR A 85 -6.45 -12.20 7.22
C TYR A 85 -6.81 -12.59 8.64
N HIS A 86 -6.91 -13.89 8.86
CA HIS A 86 -7.13 -14.47 10.17
C HIS A 86 -5.84 -15.15 10.63
N PRO A 87 -5.45 -14.99 11.90
CA PRO A 87 -4.33 -15.73 12.46
C PRO A 87 -4.62 -17.23 12.32
N LYS A 88 -3.60 -17.99 11.93
CA LYS A 88 -3.71 -19.45 11.86
C LYS A 88 -3.64 -19.99 13.28
N ASN A 89 -4.72 -20.63 13.73
CA ASN A 89 -4.77 -21.37 15.01
C ASN A 89 -3.75 -22.51 15.04
#